data_AF-A0A942UIK0-F1
#
_entry.id   AF-A0A942UIK0-F1
#
_cell.length_a   1.000
_cell.length_b   1.000
_cell.length_c   1.000
_cell.angle_alpha   90.00
_cell.angle_beta   90.00
_cell.angle_gamma   90.00
#
_symmetry.space_group_name_H-M   'P 1'
#
loop_
_entity.id
_entity.type
_entity.pdbx_description
1 polymer ?
#
loop_
_entity_poly.entity_id
_entity_poly.type
_entity_poly.pdbx_seq_one_letter_code
_entity_poly.pdbx_strand_id
1 'polypeptide(L)'
;MIMNRAYKFRIYPTKTQEVLIAKTIGCCRFVYNYFVGKQKGKDAYWHMVAEMVQNGQLPRNNWKGEFFHKNKSIKALPELKKHYPFLKEIDSIALQKSVEIVHEAYRRYYKKQNDEPRFKSKRNPVQSYTTKYVNGNIAVLGKHIKLPKLGLVRFAKSREVHGRIINATIRRNPAGKYFVSILAEVDIQPLPKTGSSIGVDVGLKDFATLSDGTVYKNPTFFRTLEEKLANAQRVLSRRQAGSANWHKQRVKVAKIHEKITNSRQDMLHKISTHLVKNHDLIGMEDLAVKKMLKNVHLAKAISEVSWSQFRTMLEYKAKWYGKQVVLVARNFASSQLCSHCGHKHKAVKDLALREWTCPSCECLHQRDLNASINLRNEALRLTAGTVG
;
A
#
# COMPACT_ATOMS: atom_id res chain seq x y z
N MET A 1 13.62 -18.35 3.41
CA MET A 1 13.85 -17.08 4.16
C MET A 1 12.58 -16.72 4.92
N ILE A 2 12.66 -16.45 6.23
CA ILE A 2 11.50 -16.02 7.03
C ILE A 2 11.12 -14.60 6.66
N MET A 3 9.88 -14.41 6.22
CA MET A 3 9.35 -13.12 5.78
C MET A 3 7.92 -12.89 6.27
N ASN A 4 7.60 -11.62 6.52
CA ASN A 4 6.24 -11.21 6.86
C ASN A 4 5.36 -11.14 5.60
N ARG A 5 4.32 -11.97 5.54
CA ARG A 5 3.35 -12.02 4.44
C ARG A 5 1.95 -11.70 4.95
N ALA A 6 1.25 -10.80 4.25
CA ALA A 6 -0.14 -10.47 4.54
C ALA A 6 -1.09 -11.25 3.61
N TYR A 7 -2.04 -11.97 4.20
CA TYR A 7 -3.12 -12.65 3.51
C TYR A 7 -4.42 -11.89 3.71
N LYS A 8 -5.04 -11.43 2.62
CA LYS A 8 -6.28 -10.65 2.66
C LYS A 8 -7.46 -11.48 2.16
N PHE A 9 -8.49 -11.59 2.98
CA PHE A 9 -9.72 -12.31 2.65
C PHE A 9 -10.96 -11.47 2.92
N ARG A 10 -12.02 -11.73 2.17
CA ARG A 10 -13.36 -11.20 2.49
C ARG A 10 -13.96 -12.04 3.62
N ILE A 11 -14.51 -11.37 4.63
CA ILE A 11 -15.21 -12.02 5.74
C ILE A 11 -16.70 -11.67 5.71
N TYR A 12 -17.51 -12.52 6.32
CA TYR A 12 -18.97 -12.43 6.36
C TYR A 12 -19.44 -12.55 7.81
N PRO A 13 -19.28 -11.48 8.60
CA PRO A 13 -19.76 -11.46 9.98
C PRO A 13 -21.28 -11.56 10.05
N THR A 14 -21.79 -12.20 11.10
CA THR A 14 -23.20 -12.12 11.50
C THR A 14 -23.56 -10.72 11.98
N LYS A 15 -24.85 -10.41 12.17
CA LYS A 15 -25.29 -9.10 12.69
C LYS A 15 -24.70 -8.78 14.06
N THR A 16 -24.64 -9.77 14.95
CA THR A 16 -24.02 -9.63 16.28
C THR A 16 -22.51 -9.35 16.17
N GLN A 17 -21.82 -10.02 15.25
CA GLN A 17 -20.41 -9.78 14.95
C GLN A 17 -20.17 -8.40 14.32
N GLU A 18 -21.03 -7.93 13.42
CA GLU A 18 -20.95 -6.59 12.82
C GLU A 18 -21.01 -5.49 13.89
N VAL A 19 -21.92 -5.63 14.86
CA VAL A 19 -22.04 -4.73 16.01
C VAL A 19 -20.76 -4.76 16.85
N LEU A 20 -20.25 -5.95 17.18
CA LEU A 20 -19.03 -6.08 17.98
C LEU A 20 -17.80 -5.51 17.27
N ILE A 21 -17.68 -5.70 15.95
CA ILE A 21 -16.63 -5.07 15.13
C ILE A 21 -16.75 -3.54 15.22
N ALA A 22 -17.95 -2.99 15.07
CA ALA A 22 -18.17 -1.54 15.13
C ALA A 22 -17.80 -0.97 16.52
N LYS A 23 -18.19 -1.66 17.59
CA LYS A 23 -17.79 -1.33 18.98
C LYS A 23 -16.28 -1.37 19.14
N THR A 24 -15.63 -2.42 18.65
CA THR A 24 -14.17 -2.61 18.76
C THR A 24 -13.41 -1.49 18.04
N ILE A 25 -13.82 -1.15 16.81
CA ILE A 25 -13.25 -0.03 16.07
C ILE A 25 -13.44 1.28 16.84
N GLY A 26 -14.63 1.52 17.39
CA GLY A 26 -14.93 2.72 18.17
C GLY A 26 -14.04 2.85 19.40
N CYS A 27 -13.90 1.78 20.18
CA CYS A 27 -13.04 1.73 21.36
C CYS A 27 -11.56 1.91 21.00
N CYS A 28 -11.08 1.23 19.95
CA CYS A 28 -9.72 1.38 19.44
C CYS A 28 -9.42 2.81 18.98
N ARG A 29 -10.40 3.49 18.35
CA ARG A 29 -10.29 4.91 17.96
C ARG A 29 -10.23 5.81 19.19
N PHE A 30 -11.11 5.59 20.17
CA PHE A 30 -11.10 6.34 21.42
C PHE A 30 -9.75 6.24 22.13
N VAL A 31 -9.24 5.03 22.35
CA VAL A 31 -7.95 4.80 23.01
C VAL A 31 -6.80 5.45 22.24
N TYR A 32 -6.80 5.34 20.91
CA TYR A 32 -5.80 6.03 20.08
C TYR A 32 -5.85 7.55 20.29
N ASN A 33 -7.04 8.16 20.20
CA ASN A 33 -7.20 9.61 20.34
C ASN A 33 -6.88 10.09 21.76
N TYR A 34 -7.25 9.32 22.79
CA TYR A 34 -6.94 9.62 24.19
C TYR A 34 -5.43 9.74 24.40
N PHE A 35 -4.66 8.78 23.89
CA PHE A 35 -3.21 8.79 24.07
C PHE A 35 -2.49 9.79 23.18
N VAL A 36 -2.98 10.06 21.95
CA VAL A 36 -2.50 11.19 21.15
C VAL A 36 -2.80 12.50 21.86
N GLY A 37 -3.97 12.66 22.48
CA GLY A 37 -4.35 13.87 23.21
C GLY A 37 -3.45 14.10 24.42
N LYS A 38 -3.16 13.05 25.19
CA LYS A 38 -2.20 13.11 26.29
C LYS A 38 -0.81 13.52 25.84
N GLN A 39 -0.32 12.99 24.72
CA GLN A 39 0.99 13.36 24.21
C GLN A 39 1.01 14.79 23.67
N LYS A 40 -0.02 15.20 22.91
CA LYS A 40 -0.17 16.59 22.46
C LYS A 40 -0.22 17.59 23.62
N GLY A 41 -0.88 17.26 24.72
CA GLY A 41 -0.90 18.11 25.92
C GLY A 41 0.48 18.25 26.56
N LYS A 42 1.27 17.18 26.59
CA LYS A 42 2.67 17.21 27.02
C LYS A 42 3.53 18.07 26.09
N ASP A 43 3.36 17.91 24.78
CA ASP A 43 4.11 18.65 23.78
C ASP A 43 3.75 20.15 23.81
N ALA A 44 2.48 20.50 24.03
CA ALA A 44 2.02 21.89 24.19
C ALA A 44 2.64 22.56 25.43
N TYR A 45 2.67 21.86 26.57
CA TYR A 45 3.34 22.35 27.77
C TYR A 45 4.82 22.64 27.52
N TRP A 46 5.51 21.79 26.75
CA TRP A 46 6.91 22.03 26.39
C TRP A 46 7.09 23.33 25.61
N HIS A 47 6.25 23.57 24.60
CA HIS A 47 6.32 24.79 23.79
C HIS A 47 6.09 26.05 24.64
N MET A 48 5.10 26.02 25.55
CA MET A 48 4.86 27.13 26.48
C MET A 48 6.08 27.41 27.36
N VAL A 49 6.67 26.37 27.97
CA VAL A 49 7.85 26.54 28.82
C VAL A 49 9.07 27.02 28.00
N ALA A 50 9.22 26.54 26.76
CA ALA A 50 10.29 27.00 25.88
C ALA A 50 10.17 28.49 25.53
N GLU A 51 8.95 28.96 25.25
CA GLU A 51 8.67 30.38 24.99
C GLU A 51 8.91 31.25 26.24
N MET A 52 8.45 30.81 27.41
CA MET A 52 8.72 31.51 28.69
C MET A 52 10.21 31.66 28.98
N VAL A 53 11.03 30.67 28.62
CA VAL A 53 12.50 30.73 28.76
C VAL A 53 13.11 31.73 27.76
N GLN A 54 12.66 31.71 26.50
CA GLN A 54 13.12 32.66 25.48
C GLN A 54 12.80 34.11 25.86
N ASN A 55 11.64 34.33 26.46
CA ASN A 55 11.19 35.66 26.90
C ASN A 55 11.74 36.04 28.29
N GLY A 56 12.65 35.26 28.88
CA GLY A 56 13.29 35.56 30.17
C GLY A 56 12.40 35.38 31.41
N GLN A 57 11.17 34.87 31.26
CA GLN A 57 10.25 34.59 32.37
C GLN A 57 10.69 33.37 33.20
N LEU A 58 11.45 32.46 32.60
CA LEU A 58 12.02 31.29 33.27
C LEU A 58 13.52 31.15 32.97
N PRO A 59 14.35 30.75 33.95
CA PRO A 59 15.81 30.67 33.76
C PRO A 59 16.24 29.52 32.84
N ARG A 60 15.48 28.42 32.79
CA ARG A 60 15.73 27.27 31.91
C ARG A 60 14.53 26.35 31.82
N ASN A 61 14.43 25.61 30.72
CA ASN A 61 13.41 24.58 30.53
C ASN A 61 13.88 23.27 31.17
N ASN A 62 13.35 22.94 32.35
CA ASN A 62 13.64 21.68 33.05
C ASN A 62 12.75 20.51 32.60
N TRP A 63 11.90 20.69 31.59
CA TRP A 63 10.98 19.65 31.14
C TRP A 63 11.74 18.52 30.46
N LYS A 64 11.75 17.35 31.11
CA LYS A 64 12.30 16.11 30.57
C LYS A 64 11.23 15.39 29.75
N GLY A 65 10.90 15.95 28.61
CA GLY A 65 9.89 15.42 27.71
C GLY A 65 10.00 13.95 27.45
N GLU A 66 9.17 13.16 28.12
CA GLU A 66 9.14 11.75 27.84
C GLU A 66 8.48 11.54 26.48
N PHE A 67 9.26 11.01 25.53
CA PHE A 67 8.74 10.40 24.32
C PHE A 67 7.59 9.45 24.66
N PHE A 68 6.61 9.35 23.75
CA PHE A 68 5.47 8.46 23.97
C PHE A 68 5.89 7.03 24.34
N HIS A 69 5.63 6.61 25.58
CA HIS A 69 6.10 5.35 26.12
C HIS A 69 5.01 4.27 26.15
N LYS A 70 5.00 3.40 25.12
CA LYS A 70 4.06 2.28 24.94
C LYS A 70 3.73 1.53 26.24
N ASN A 71 4.73 1.06 26.97
CA ASN A 71 4.49 0.17 28.11
C ASN A 71 3.80 0.90 29.27
N LYS A 72 4.09 2.20 29.47
CA LYS A 72 3.44 3.02 30.50
C LYS A 72 1.97 3.23 30.13
N SER A 73 1.72 3.56 28.85
CA SER A 73 0.36 3.74 28.33
C SER A 73 -0.47 2.45 28.33
N ILE A 74 0.12 1.28 28.05
CA ILE A 74 -0.56 -0.01 28.19
C ILE A 74 -0.92 -0.30 29.65
N LYS A 75 -0.01 -0.03 30.61
CA LYS A 75 -0.28 -0.17 32.05
C LYS A 75 -1.37 0.77 32.56
N ALA A 76 -1.66 1.87 31.86
CA ALA A 76 -2.76 2.78 32.18
C ALA A 76 -4.14 2.32 31.66
N LEU A 77 -4.20 1.30 30.78
CA LEU A 77 -5.47 0.82 30.21
C LEU A 77 -6.45 0.24 31.26
N PRO A 78 -6.02 -0.52 32.29
CA PRO A 78 -6.93 -1.00 33.34
C PRO A 78 -7.66 0.15 34.05
N GLU A 79 -6.94 1.22 34.41
CA GLU A 79 -7.54 2.40 35.04
C GLU A 79 -8.49 3.12 34.07
N LEU A 80 -8.08 3.27 32.81
CA LEU A 80 -8.93 3.84 31.77
C LEU A 80 -10.25 3.05 31.62
N LYS A 81 -10.23 1.72 31.76
CA LYS A 81 -11.43 0.88 31.72
C LYS A 81 -12.33 1.04 32.95
N LYS A 82 -11.83 1.54 34.08
CA LYS A 82 -12.68 1.88 35.24
C LYS A 82 -13.49 3.15 34.92
N HIS A 83 -12.82 4.19 34.42
CA HIS A 83 -13.48 5.43 34.01
C HIS A 83 -14.39 5.27 32.78
N TYR A 84 -14.04 4.37 31.86
CA TYR A 84 -14.77 4.13 30.63
C TYR A 84 -15.17 2.64 30.50
N PRO A 85 -16.26 2.21 31.17
CA PRO A 85 -16.64 0.80 31.25
C PRO A 85 -16.88 0.12 29.89
N PHE A 86 -17.33 0.85 28.87
CA PHE A 86 -17.55 0.31 27.52
C PHE A 86 -16.29 -0.30 26.88
N LEU A 87 -15.09 0.09 27.34
CA LEU A 87 -13.83 -0.50 26.89
C LEU A 87 -13.64 -1.96 27.34
N LYS A 88 -14.42 -2.44 28.33
CA LYS A 88 -14.40 -3.84 28.78
C LYS A 88 -15.17 -4.77 27.84
N GLU A 89 -16.09 -4.25 27.04
CA GLU A 89 -16.92 -5.05 26.13
C GLU A 89 -16.08 -5.76 25.06
N ILE A 90 -15.00 -5.12 24.60
CA ILE A 90 -14.22 -5.56 23.43
C ILE A 90 -12.90 -6.24 23.81
N ASP A 91 -12.20 -6.79 22.81
CA ASP A 91 -10.95 -7.50 23.01
C ASP A 91 -9.85 -6.56 23.55
N SER A 92 -9.28 -6.91 24.70
CA SER A 92 -8.23 -6.12 25.34
C SER A 92 -6.96 -6.02 24.47
N ILE A 93 -6.68 -7.04 23.65
CA ILE A 93 -5.50 -7.09 22.78
C ILE A 93 -5.61 -6.03 21.68
N ALA A 94 -6.82 -5.80 21.16
CA ALA A 94 -7.08 -4.72 20.21
C ALA A 94 -6.84 -3.31 20.81
N LEU A 95 -7.15 -3.10 22.09
CA LEU A 95 -6.85 -1.84 22.78
C LEU A 95 -5.34 -1.64 22.97
N GLN A 96 -4.63 -2.67 23.40
CA GLN A 96 -3.17 -2.62 23.52
C GLN A 96 -2.53 -2.33 22.16
N LYS A 97 -3.04 -2.94 21.08
CA LYS A 97 -2.55 -2.69 19.74
C LYS A 97 -2.79 -1.24 19.28
N SER A 98 -3.91 -0.63 19.68
CA SER A 98 -4.12 0.81 19.45
C SER A 98 -3.03 1.67 20.09
N VAL A 99 -2.59 1.35 21.32
CA VAL A 99 -1.50 2.06 21.99
C VAL A 99 -0.17 1.87 21.26
N GLU A 100 0.13 0.66 20.79
CA GLU A 100 1.32 0.39 19.97
C GLU A 100 1.32 1.20 18.67
N ILE A 101 0.14 1.38 18.04
CA ILE A 101 0.01 2.20 16.83
C ILE A 101 0.31 3.68 17.14
N VAL A 102 -0.12 4.19 18.31
CA VAL A 102 0.25 5.56 18.74
C VAL A 102 1.77 5.67 18.91
N HIS A 103 2.39 4.71 19.59
CA HIS A 103 3.83 4.69 19.78
C HIS A 103 4.61 4.68 18.47
N GLU A 104 4.24 3.82 17.51
CA GLU A 104 4.92 3.77 16.22
C GLU A 104 4.71 5.05 15.41
N ALA A 105 3.53 5.66 15.48
CA ALA A 105 3.25 6.94 14.81
C ALA A 105 4.17 8.06 15.35
N TYR A 106 4.26 8.19 16.67
CA TYR A 106 5.18 9.15 17.30
C TYR A 106 6.65 8.81 17.05
N ARG A 107 7.04 7.53 17.08
CA ARG A 107 8.41 7.10 16.77
C ARG A 107 8.85 7.55 15.37
N ARG A 108 7.97 7.44 14.38
CA ARG A 108 8.24 7.92 13.01
C ARG A 108 8.28 9.43 12.92
N TYR A 109 7.38 10.11 13.62
CA TYR A 109 7.37 11.57 13.72
C TYR A 109 8.69 12.10 14.30
N TYR A 110 9.14 11.54 15.43
CA TYR A 110 10.41 11.93 16.05
C TYR A 110 11.63 11.65 15.17
N LYS A 111 11.56 10.62 14.31
CA LYS A 111 12.58 10.34 13.27
C LYS A 111 12.45 11.20 12.01
N LYS A 112 11.55 12.20 11.99
CA LYS A 112 11.24 13.05 10.84
C LYS A 112 10.84 12.25 9.57
N GLN A 113 10.31 11.05 9.75
CA GLN A 113 9.87 10.19 8.64
C GLN A 113 8.42 10.51 8.22
N ASN A 114 7.61 11.01 9.16
CA ASN A 114 6.20 11.33 8.97
C ASN A 114 5.84 12.61 9.74
N ASP A 115 4.71 13.20 9.39
CA ASP A 115 4.11 14.30 10.15
C ASP A 115 3.57 13.83 11.52
N GLU A 116 3.27 14.80 12.37
CA GLU A 116 2.73 14.60 13.71
C GLU A 116 1.42 13.77 13.69
N PRO A 117 1.24 12.81 14.62
CA PRO A 117 0.01 12.02 14.70
C PRO A 117 -1.26 12.87 14.91
N ARG A 118 -2.25 12.65 14.04
CA ARG A 118 -3.57 13.32 14.11
C ARG A 118 -4.63 12.43 14.74
N PHE A 119 -5.68 13.04 15.31
CA PHE A 119 -6.84 12.32 15.80
C PHE A 119 -7.55 11.55 14.68
N LYS A 120 -7.93 10.30 14.99
CA LYS A 120 -8.74 9.47 14.12
C LYS A 120 -10.20 9.92 14.16
N SER A 121 -10.84 9.96 12.99
CA SER A 121 -12.24 10.35 12.83
C SER A 121 -13.17 9.15 12.59
N LYS A 122 -14.40 9.23 13.11
CA LYS A 122 -15.49 8.30 12.75
C LYS A 122 -15.94 8.43 11.31
N ARG A 123 -15.70 9.60 10.70
CA ARG A 123 -16.04 9.89 9.31
C ARG A 123 -15.05 9.29 8.31
N ASN A 124 -13.92 8.74 8.77
CA ASN A 124 -12.98 8.07 7.87
C ASN A 124 -13.70 6.88 7.18
N PRO A 125 -13.75 6.84 5.84
CA PRO A 125 -14.52 5.82 5.13
C PRO A 125 -13.90 4.42 5.25
N VAL A 126 -12.63 4.32 5.64
CA VAL A 126 -11.96 3.06 6.00
C VAL A 126 -11.85 2.97 7.51
N GLN A 127 -12.52 1.98 8.09
CA GLN A 127 -12.53 1.73 9.52
C GLN A 127 -11.92 0.35 9.80
N SER A 128 -10.98 0.28 10.75
CA SER A 128 -10.31 -0.98 11.08
C SER A 128 -9.83 -1.05 12.51
N TYR A 129 -9.65 -2.27 13.00
CA TYR A 129 -8.89 -2.57 14.21
C TYR A 129 -7.95 -3.74 13.94
N THR A 130 -6.89 -3.84 14.74
CA THR A 130 -5.92 -4.94 14.66
C THR A 130 -5.87 -5.63 16.01
N THR A 131 -5.88 -6.95 16.00
CA THR A 131 -5.65 -7.79 17.18
C THR A 131 -4.46 -8.72 16.93
N LYS A 132 -3.75 -9.10 17.99
CA LYS A 132 -2.50 -9.87 17.91
C LYS A 132 -2.77 -11.34 18.25
N TYR A 133 -1.96 -12.20 17.66
CA TYR A 133 -1.92 -13.60 18.06
C TYR A 133 -1.36 -13.71 19.48
N VAL A 134 -2.11 -14.38 20.36
CA VAL A 134 -1.75 -14.73 21.73
C VAL A 134 -2.39 -16.09 22.02
N ASN A 135 -1.58 -17.10 22.34
CA ASN A 135 -2.03 -18.41 22.82
C ASN A 135 -3.19 -19.04 21.99
N GLY A 136 -3.06 -19.10 20.65
CA GLY A 136 -4.06 -19.76 19.80
C GLY A 136 -5.41 -19.02 19.66
N ASN A 137 -5.46 -17.74 20.04
CA ASN A 137 -6.67 -16.92 19.95
C ASN A 137 -7.08 -16.55 18.50
N ILE A 138 -6.14 -16.65 17.53
CA ILE A 138 -6.38 -16.45 16.10
C ILE A 138 -5.98 -17.74 15.38
N ALA A 139 -6.92 -18.33 14.66
CA ALA A 139 -6.70 -19.58 13.91
C ALA A 139 -7.59 -19.62 12.66
N VAL A 140 -7.12 -20.29 11.62
CA VAL A 140 -7.92 -20.60 10.43
C VAL A 140 -8.44 -22.03 10.56
N LEU A 141 -9.77 -22.18 10.61
CA LEU A 141 -10.46 -23.45 10.84
C LEU A 141 -11.43 -23.70 9.67
N GLY A 142 -10.98 -24.46 8.67
CA GLY A 142 -11.75 -24.67 7.43
C GLY A 142 -12.10 -23.35 6.75
N LYS A 143 -13.40 -23.07 6.61
CA LYS A 143 -13.96 -21.83 6.01
C LYS A 143 -14.23 -20.72 7.04
N HIS A 144 -13.74 -20.87 8.27
CA HIS A 144 -13.90 -19.91 9.37
C HIS A 144 -12.55 -19.42 9.88
N ILE A 145 -12.51 -18.17 10.33
CA ILE A 145 -11.39 -17.63 11.10
C ILE A 145 -11.84 -17.38 12.53
N LYS A 146 -11.12 -17.96 13.48
CA LYS A 146 -11.27 -17.69 14.92
C LYS A 146 -10.61 -16.35 15.23
N LEU A 147 -11.34 -15.46 15.89
CA LEU A 147 -10.85 -14.15 16.31
C LEU A 147 -11.19 -13.87 17.79
N PRO A 148 -10.33 -13.14 18.53
CA PRO A 148 -10.56 -12.81 19.94
C PRO A 148 -11.88 -12.10 20.18
N LYS A 149 -12.68 -12.60 21.14
CA LYS A 149 -14.08 -12.21 21.46
C LYS A 149 -15.10 -12.25 20.32
N LEU A 150 -14.67 -12.11 19.06
CA LEU A 150 -15.54 -12.14 17.89
C LEU A 150 -15.98 -13.56 17.52
N GLY A 151 -15.23 -14.57 17.95
CA GLY A 151 -15.52 -15.98 17.71
C GLY A 151 -15.16 -16.41 16.29
N LEU A 152 -15.90 -17.38 15.76
CA LEU A 152 -15.74 -17.91 14.41
C LEU A 152 -16.44 -17.01 13.39
N VAL A 153 -15.68 -16.46 12.45
CA VAL A 153 -16.20 -15.64 11.36
C VAL A 153 -16.01 -16.36 10.04
N ARG A 154 -17.08 -16.52 9.26
CA ARG A 154 -16.98 -17.13 7.92
C ARG A 154 -16.17 -16.23 7.01
N PHE A 155 -15.27 -16.81 6.21
CA PHE A 155 -14.50 -16.06 5.23
C PHE A 155 -14.42 -16.78 3.88
N ALA A 156 -14.25 -16.01 2.80
CA ALA A 156 -14.00 -16.56 1.48
C ALA A 156 -12.52 -16.99 1.39
N LYS A 157 -12.26 -18.25 1.73
CA LYS A 157 -10.92 -18.85 1.64
C LYS A 157 -10.53 -19.03 0.18
N SER A 158 -9.73 -18.10 -0.34
CA SER A 158 -9.21 -18.14 -1.72
C SER A 158 -7.81 -18.74 -1.82
N ARG A 159 -7.15 -18.98 -0.68
CA ARG A 159 -5.81 -19.59 -0.56
C ARG A 159 -5.57 -20.02 0.89
N GLU A 160 -4.63 -20.95 1.07
CA GLU A 160 -4.15 -21.34 2.39
C GLU A 160 -3.31 -20.23 3.04
N VAL A 161 -3.32 -20.22 4.37
CA VAL A 161 -2.49 -19.34 5.19
C VAL A 161 -1.34 -20.18 5.72
N HIS A 162 -0.17 -19.99 5.14
CA HIS A 162 1.05 -20.64 5.60
C HIS A 162 1.74 -19.79 6.67
N GLY A 163 2.53 -20.44 7.52
CA GLY A 163 3.39 -19.80 8.49
C GLY A 163 2.71 -19.43 9.82
N ARG A 164 3.49 -18.81 10.72
CA ARG A 164 3.04 -18.42 12.06
C ARG A 164 2.26 -17.11 12.00
N ILE A 165 1.00 -17.12 12.44
CA ILE A 165 0.17 -15.91 12.50
C ILE A 165 0.72 -14.95 13.57
N ILE A 166 0.93 -13.68 13.19
CA ILE A 166 1.38 -12.61 14.09
C ILE A 166 0.19 -11.77 14.56
N ASN A 167 -0.65 -11.34 13.62
CA ASN A 167 -1.82 -10.51 13.91
C ASN A 167 -2.87 -10.59 12.80
N ALA A 168 -4.08 -10.15 13.13
CA ALA A 168 -5.18 -10.00 12.18
C ALA A 168 -5.72 -8.57 12.24
N THR A 169 -5.89 -7.94 11.09
CA THR A 169 -6.53 -6.64 10.95
C THR A 169 -7.89 -6.80 10.29
N ILE A 170 -8.94 -6.44 11.00
CA ILE A 170 -10.32 -6.46 10.50
C ILE A 170 -10.63 -5.06 9.99
N ARG A 171 -11.09 -4.97 8.75
CA ARG A 171 -11.39 -3.71 8.07
C ARG A 171 -12.78 -3.74 7.48
N ARG A 172 -13.53 -2.65 7.67
CA ARG A 172 -14.73 -2.32 6.89
C ARG A 172 -14.38 -1.27 5.85
N ASN A 173 -14.67 -1.57 4.59
CA ASN A 173 -14.43 -0.64 3.49
C ASN A 173 -15.64 0.31 3.27
N PRO A 174 -15.50 1.35 2.42
CA PRO A 174 -16.57 2.32 2.20
C PRO A 174 -17.81 1.73 1.51
N ALA A 175 -17.66 0.59 0.82
CA ALA A 175 -18.76 -0.16 0.22
C ALA A 175 -19.55 -1.01 1.24
N GLY A 176 -19.12 -1.02 2.50
CA GLY A 176 -19.76 -1.77 3.59
C GLY A 176 -19.30 -3.22 3.73
N LYS A 177 -18.34 -3.68 2.91
CA LYS A 177 -17.79 -5.04 2.97
C LYS A 177 -16.70 -5.13 4.05
N TYR A 178 -16.62 -6.30 4.67
CA TYR A 178 -15.62 -6.62 5.68
C TYR A 178 -14.50 -7.49 5.11
N PHE A 179 -13.28 -7.21 5.54
CA PHE A 179 -12.09 -7.97 5.18
C PHE A 179 -11.25 -8.25 6.42
N VAL A 180 -10.55 -9.38 6.40
CA VAL A 180 -9.47 -9.69 7.33
C VAL A 180 -8.15 -9.69 6.58
N SER A 181 -7.13 -9.06 7.17
CA SER A 181 -5.74 -9.15 6.73
C SER A 181 -4.95 -9.87 7.82
N ILE A 182 -4.54 -11.09 7.55
CA ILE A 182 -3.75 -11.93 8.46
C ILE A 182 -2.27 -11.71 8.12
N LEU A 183 -1.50 -11.21 9.06
CA LEU A 183 -0.05 -11.14 8.93
C LEU A 183 0.55 -12.43 9.50
N ALA A 184 1.36 -13.13 8.71
CA ALA A 184 2.07 -14.32 9.14
C ALA A 184 3.55 -14.26 8.78
N GLU A 185 4.39 -14.84 9.64
CA GLU A 185 5.79 -15.18 9.36
C GLU A 185 5.82 -16.47 8.57
N VAL A 186 6.26 -16.39 7.32
CA VAL A 186 6.29 -17.52 6.38
C VAL A 186 7.74 -17.75 6.00
N ASP A 187 8.17 -19.00 6.03
CA ASP A 187 9.40 -19.38 5.36
C ASP A 187 9.12 -19.57 3.87
N ILE A 188 9.59 -18.62 3.05
CA ILE A 188 9.40 -18.66 1.61
C ILE A 188 10.64 -19.28 0.97
N GLN A 189 10.40 -20.33 0.17
CA GLN A 189 11.43 -20.99 -0.62
C GLN A 189 11.65 -20.25 -1.95
N PRO A 190 12.92 -20.03 -2.34
CA PRO A 190 13.25 -19.49 -3.67
C PRO A 190 12.68 -20.34 -4.80
N LEU A 191 12.43 -19.72 -5.95
CA LEU A 191 12.12 -20.46 -7.17
C LEU A 191 13.41 -20.89 -7.89
N PRO A 192 13.41 -22.00 -8.64
CA PRO A 192 14.52 -22.38 -9.49
C PRO A 192 14.95 -21.24 -10.41
N LYS A 193 16.25 -21.15 -10.70
CA LYS A 193 16.78 -20.19 -11.67
C LYS A 193 16.31 -20.56 -13.06
N THR A 194 15.88 -19.58 -13.83
CA THR A 194 15.42 -19.75 -15.22
C THR A 194 16.50 -19.42 -16.24
N GLY A 195 17.59 -18.75 -15.83
CA GLY A 195 18.62 -18.23 -16.73
C GLY A 195 18.14 -17.04 -17.58
N SER A 196 16.88 -16.63 -17.43
CA SER A 196 16.25 -15.63 -18.29
C SER A 196 16.29 -14.25 -17.65
N SER A 197 16.54 -13.23 -18.48
CA SER A 197 16.44 -11.82 -18.12
C SER A 197 15.44 -11.11 -19.04
N ILE A 198 14.72 -10.14 -18.48
CA ILE A 198 13.70 -9.39 -19.22
C ILE A 198 13.78 -7.90 -18.88
N GLY A 199 13.57 -7.06 -19.88
CA GLY A 199 13.36 -5.63 -19.68
C GLY A 199 11.88 -5.29 -19.78
N VAL A 200 11.42 -4.36 -18.93
CA VAL A 200 10.03 -3.94 -18.82
C VAL A 200 9.96 -2.44 -19.04
N ASP A 201 9.53 -2.04 -20.22
CA ASP A 201 9.18 -0.65 -20.52
C ASP A 201 7.71 -0.43 -20.16
N VAL A 202 7.40 0.64 -19.41
CA VAL A 202 6.05 0.90 -18.90
C VAL A 202 5.46 2.18 -19.49
N GLY A 203 4.20 2.10 -19.93
CA GLY A 203 3.58 3.17 -20.72
C GLY A 203 2.14 3.49 -20.33
N LEU A 204 1.63 4.58 -20.91
CA LEU A 204 0.22 4.99 -20.77
C LEU A 204 -0.67 4.39 -21.87
N LYS A 205 -0.12 4.14 -23.06
CA LYS A 205 -0.85 3.48 -24.16
C LYS A 205 -1.04 2.01 -23.80
N ASP A 206 0.07 1.29 -23.73
CA ASP A 206 0.15 -0.07 -23.23
C ASP A 206 0.75 -0.04 -21.81
N PHE A 207 0.26 -0.91 -20.93
CA PHE A 207 0.70 -0.96 -19.54
C PHE A 207 2.20 -1.26 -19.45
N ALA A 208 2.65 -2.27 -20.19
CA ALA A 208 4.06 -2.63 -20.30
C ALA A 208 4.37 -3.35 -21.61
N THR A 209 5.56 -3.10 -22.15
CA THR A 209 6.17 -3.83 -23.27
C THR A 209 7.42 -4.53 -22.76
N LEU A 210 7.54 -5.83 -23.07
CA LEU A 210 8.67 -6.66 -22.67
C LEU A 210 9.69 -6.79 -23.79
N SER A 211 10.94 -7.06 -23.41
CA SER A 211 12.05 -7.27 -24.36
C SER A 211 11.94 -8.54 -25.20
N ASP A 212 10.95 -9.40 -24.94
CA ASP A 212 10.61 -10.59 -25.73
C ASP A 212 9.47 -10.32 -26.74
N GLY A 213 8.98 -9.09 -26.83
CA GLY A 213 7.87 -8.70 -27.70
C GLY A 213 6.49 -8.78 -27.06
N THR A 214 6.37 -9.32 -25.84
CA THR A 214 5.07 -9.39 -25.14
C THR A 214 4.58 -8.00 -24.76
N VAL A 215 3.32 -7.68 -25.10
CA VAL A 215 2.67 -6.41 -24.75
C VAL A 215 1.50 -6.64 -23.80
N TYR A 216 1.55 -6.02 -22.62
CA TYR A 216 0.43 -5.94 -21.69
C TYR A 216 -0.37 -4.67 -21.95
N LYS A 217 -1.60 -4.81 -22.44
CA LYS A 217 -2.50 -3.69 -22.68
C LYS A 217 -3.10 -3.14 -21.39
N ASN A 218 -3.43 -1.84 -21.39
CA ASN A 218 -4.27 -1.28 -20.34
C ASN A 218 -5.71 -1.81 -20.47
N PRO A 219 -6.38 -2.21 -19.37
CA PRO A 219 -7.73 -2.76 -19.45
C PRO A 219 -8.75 -1.77 -20.00
N THR A 220 -9.44 -2.15 -21.07
CA THR A 220 -10.37 -1.28 -21.81
C THR A 220 -11.62 -0.90 -21.02
N PHE A 221 -12.07 -1.73 -20.07
CA PHE A 221 -13.26 -1.47 -19.26
C PHE A 221 -13.11 -0.30 -18.26
N PHE A 222 -11.91 0.25 -18.09
CA PHE A 222 -11.69 1.38 -17.17
C PHE A 222 -12.49 2.61 -17.59
N ARG A 223 -12.52 2.95 -18.89
CA ARG A 223 -13.27 4.11 -19.41
C ARG A 223 -14.76 4.03 -19.07
N THR A 224 -15.39 2.89 -19.30
CA THR A 224 -16.82 2.69 -19.00
C THR A 224 -17.11 2.77 -17.49
N LEU A 225 -16.20 2.29 -16.64
CA LEU A 225 -16.35 2.41 -15.19
C LEU A 225 -16.09 3.84 -14.69
N GLU A 226 -15.22 4.59 -15.35
CA GLU A 226 -14.96 6.00 -15.06
C GLU A 226 -16.14 6.89 -15.39
N GLU A 227 -16.78 6.70 -16.55
CA GLU A 227 -18.01 7.43 -16.91
C GLU A 227 -19.12 7.16 -15.88
N LYS A 228 -19.29 5.87 -15.51
CA LYS A 228 -20.22 5.47 -14.44
C LYS A 228 -19.86 6.10 -13.11
N LEU A 229 -18.57 6.20 -12.79
CA LEU A 229 -18.09 6.83 -11.56
C LEU A 229 -18.38 8.33 -11.56
N ALA A 230 -18.06 9.04 -12.63
CA ALA A 230 -18.27 10.48 -12.78
C ALA A 230 -19.76 10.82 -12.65
N ASN A 231 -20.63 10.06 -13.33
CA ASN A 231 -22.08 10.22 -13.18
C ASN A 231 -22.52 9.95 -11.72
N ALA A 232 -22.06 8.84 -11.12
CA ALA A 232 -22.42 8.53 -9.74
C ALA A 232 -21.94 9.59 -8.73
N GLN A 233 -20.78 10.20 -8.95
CA GLN A 233 -20.25 11.30 -8.15
C GLN A 233 -21.06 12.59 -8.33
N ARG A 234 -21.47 12.93 -9.56
CA ARG A 234 -22.34 14.08 -9.84
C ARG A 234 -23.71 13.93 -9.17
N VAL A 235 -24.28 12.73 -9.19
CA VAL A 235 -25.53 12.44 -8.45
C VAL A 235 -25.31 12.53 -6.93
N LEU A 236 -24.12 12.15 -6.43
CA LEU A 236 -23.81 12.24 -5.01
C LEU A 236 -23.69 13.70 -4.54
N SER A 237 -23.03 14.56 -5.33
CA SER A 237 -22.80 15.96 -4.96
C SER A 237 -24.09 16.78 -4.89
N ARG A 238 -25.08 16.45 -5.73
CA ARG A 238 -26.42 17.07 -5.72
C ARG A 238 -27.32 16.62 -4.56
N ARG A 239 -26.95 15.55 -3.83
CA ARG A 239 -27.76 15.03 -2.71
C ARG A 239 -27.38 15.69 -1.40
N GLN A 240 -28.38 15.99 -0.57
CA GLN A 240 -28.17 16.54 0.77
C GLN A 240 -27.28 15.63 1.62
N ALA A 241 -26.12 16.15 2.03
CA ALA A 241 -25.15 15.40 2.81
C ALA A 241 -25.78 14.87 4.12
N GLY A 242 -25.55 13.59 4.44
CA GLY A 242 -26.11 12.95 5.63
C GLY A 242 -27.52 12.36 5.46
N SER A 243 -28.24 12.70 4.39
CA SER A 243 -29.55 12.06 4.10
C SER A 243 -29.41 10.56 3.80
N ALA A 244 -30.47 9.79 3.99
CA ALA A 244 -30.52 8.37 3.62
C ALA A 244 -30.18 8.14 2.14
N ASN A 245 -30.66 9.05 1.27
CA ASN A 245 -30.38 9.04 -0.15
C ASN A 245 -28.92 9.33 -0.47
N TRP A 246 -28.29 10.25 0.24
CA TRP A 246 -26.86 10.51 0.12
C TRP A 246 -26.03 9.29 0.54
N HIS A 247 -26.39 8.63 1.64
CA HIS A 247 -25.72 7.40 2.08
C HIS A 247 -25.83 6.26 1.06
N LYS A 248 -27.02 6.02 0.49
CA LYS A 248 -27.22 5.03 -0.59
C LYS A 248 -26.31 5.33 -1.78
N GLN A 249 -26.27 6.59 -2.21
CA GLN A 249 -25.45 6.99 -3.36
C GLN A 249 -23.95 6.91 -3.07
N ARG A 250 -23.51 7.28 -1.86
CA ARG A 250 -22.11 7.17 -1.45
C ARG A 250 -21.62 5.72 -1.52
N VAL A 251 -22.45 4.76 -1.13
CA VAL A 251 -22.14 3.32 -1.26
C VAL A 251 -22.05 2.90 -2.72
N LYS A 252 -22.90 3.44 -3.61
CA LYS A 252 -22.81 3.20 -5.06
C LYS A 252 -21.47 3.67 -5.63
N VAL A 253 -21.04 4.89 -5.29
CA VAL A 253 -19.73 5.44 -5.65
C VAL A 253 -18.60 4.54 -5.13
N ALA A 254 -18.68 4.12 -3.86
CA ALA A 254 -17.69 3.24 -3.25
C ALA A 254 -17.58 1.87 -3.94
N LYS A 255 -18.69 1.28 -4.38
CA LYS A 255 -18.70 0.01 -5.12
C LYS A 255 -18.02 0.12 -6.48
N ILE A 256 -18.20 1.25 -7.19
CA ILE A 256 -17.54 1.49 -8.48
C ILE A 256 -16.02 1.65 -8.26
N HIS A 257 -15.60 2.46 -7.28
CA HIS A 257 -14.18 2.57 -6.90
C HIS A 257 -13.56 1.22 -6.52
N GLU A 258 -14.29 0.42 -5.74
CA GLU A 258 -13.84 -0.93 -5.37
C GLU A 258 -13.64 -1.82 -6.61
N LYS A 259 -14.56 -1.79 -7.59
CA LYS A 259 -14.42 -2.55 -8.83
C LYS A 259 -13.17 -2.12 -9.61
N ILE A 260 -12.98 -0.82 -9.82
CA ILE A 260 -11.79 -0.26 -10.50
C ILE A 260 -10.51 -0.72 -9.78
N THR A 261 -10.46 -0.56 -8.45
CA THR A 261 -9.29 -0.92 -7.66
C THR A 261 -9.00 -2.41 -7.74
N ASN A 262 -10.01 -3.27 -7.56
CA ASN A 262 -9.84 -4.72 -7.59
C ASN A 262 -9.37 -5.21 -8.97
N SER A 263 -9.96 -4.72 -10.06
CA SER A 263 -9.54 -5.12 -11.40
C SER A 263 -8.09 -4.71 -11.70
N ARG A 264 -7.69 -3.52 -11.24
CA ARG A 264 -6.29 -3.07 -11.34
C ARG A 264 -5.36 -3.96 -10.53
N GLN A 265 -5.69 -4.23 -9.27
CA GLN A 265 -4.88 -5.12 -8.43
C GLN A 265 -4.71 -6.51 -9.05
N ASP A 266 -5.77 -7.06 -9.64
CA ASP A 266 -5.73 -8.37 -10.29
C ASP A 266 -4.72 -8.38 -11.45
N MET A 267 -4.81 -7.40 -12.36
CA MET A 267 -3.85 -7.26 -13.45
C MET A 267 -2.42 -7.12 -12.94
N LEU A 268 -2.17 -6.18 -12.02
CA LEU A 268 -0.83 -5.95 -11.47
C LEU A 268 -0.25 -7.21 -10.82
N HIS A 269 -1.07 -7.94 -10.06
CA HIS A 269 -0.63 -9.18 -9.43
C HIS A 269 -0.32 -10.28 -10.43
N LYS A 270 -1.12 -10.45 -11.48
CA LYS A 270 -0.90 -11.44 -12.54
C LYS A 270 0.42 -11.16 -13.27
N ILE A 271 0.60 -9.92 -13.76
CA ILE A 271 1.80 -9.53 -14.50
C ILE A 271 3.05 -9.67 -13.62
N SER A 272 3.04 -9.09 -12.41
CA SER A 272 4.22 -9.16 -11.54
C SER A 272 4.54 -10.58 -11.05
N THR A 273 3.54 -11.46 -10.90
CA THR A 273 3.80 -12.87 -10.59
C THR A 273 4.34 -13.62 -11.81
N HIS A 274 3.82 -13.35 -13.01
CA HIS A 274 4.31 -13.96 -14.24
C HIS A 274 5.80 -13.64 -14.45
N LEU A 275 6.16 -12.36 -14.38
CA LEU A 275 7.55 -11.92 -14.60
C LEU A 275 8.53 -12.55 -13.61
N VAL A 276 8.19 -12.55 -12.31
CA VAL A 276 9.08 -13.09 -11.27
C VAL A 276 9.17 -14.61 -11.31
N LYS A 277 8.16 -15.31 -11.85
CA LYS A 277 8.24 -16.77 -12.02
C LYS A 277 9.13 -17.17 -13.19
N ASN A 278 9.12 -16.40 -14.28
CA ASN A 278 9.74 -16.79 -15.55
C ASN A 278 11.14 -16.17 -15.77
N HIS A 279 11.49 -15.10 -15.06
CA HIS A 279 12.79 -14.41 -15.25
C HIS A 279 13.53 -14.21 -13.92
N ASP A 280 14.84 -14.42 -13.95
CA ASP A 280 15.75 -14.23 -12.82
C ASP A 280 16.09 -12.77 -12.58
N LEU A 281 16.17 -11.99 -13.65
CA LEU A 281 16.53 -10.58 -13.64
C LEU A 281 15.51 -9.78 -14.45
N ILE A 282 14.96 -8.75 -13.83
CA ILE A 282 13.94 -7.87 -14.41
C ILE A 282 14.50 -6.44 -14.40
N GLY A 283 14.85 -5.93 -15.58
CA GLY A 283 15.24 -4.53 -15.78
C GLY A 283 14.02 -3.63 -15.96
N MET A 284 13.94 -2.52 -15.25
CA MET A 284 12.83 -1.58 -15.33
C MET A 284 13.31 -0.14 -15.12
N GLU A 285 12.67 0.83 -15.75
CA GLU A 285 12.99 2.24 -15.51
C GLU A 285 12.62 2.72 -14.09
N ASP A 286 13.49 3.51 -13.45
CA ASP A 286 13.16 4.21 -12.21
C ASP A 286 12.23 5.42 -12.44
N LEU A 287 10.96 5.21 -12.74
CA LEU A 287 10.04 6.34 -12.99
C LEU A 287 9.88 7.26 -11.77
N ALA A 288 10.04 8.57 -12.01
CA ALA A 288 9.80 9.61 -11.01
C ALA A 288 8.30 9.91 -10.83
N VAL A 289 7.48 8.90 -10.51
CA VAL A 289 6.00 8.98 -10.51
C VAL A 289 5.48 10.17 -9.69
N LYS A 290 6.08 10.47 -8.53
CA LYS A 290 5.72 11.65 -7.72
C LYS A 290 5.88 12.99 -8.47
N LYS A 291 6.94 13.13 -9.28
CA LYS A 291 7.14 14.32 -10.11
C LYS A 291 6.14 14.34 -11.26
N MET A 292 5.89 13.20 -11.90
CA MET A 292 4.96 13.11 -13.03
C MET A 292 3.51 13.42 -12.62
N LEU A 293 3.12 13.06 -11.40
CA LEU A 293 1.81 13.39 -10.82
C LEU A 293 1.59 14.90 -10.61
N LYS A 294 2.65 15.74 -10.67
CA LYS A 294 2.49 17.19 -10.64
C LYS A 294 1.94 17.75 -11.96
N ASN A 295 2.07 17.01 -13.06
CA ASN A 295 1.45 17.38 -14.32
C ASN A 295 -0.06 17.09 -14.25
N VAL A 296 -0.86 18.14 -14.13
CA VAL A 296 -2.32 18.05 -13.93
C VAL A 296 -3.02 17.28 -15.07
N HIS A 297 -2.54 17.41 -16.31
CA HIS A 297 -3.14 16.75 -17.48
C HIS A 297 -2.92 15.24 -17.50
N LEU A 298 -1.77 14.77 -17.01
CA LEU A 298 -1.41 13.35 -17.00
C LEU A 298 -1.63 12.68 -15.64
N ALA A 299 -1.83 13.45 -14.56
CA ALA A 299 -1.93 12.93 -13.20
C ALA A 299 -3.00 11.84 -13.04
N LYS A 300 -4.15 12.01 -13.72
CA LYS A 300 -5.23 11.02 -13.71
C LYS A 300 -4.78 9.70 -14.36
N ALA A 301 -4.30 9.76 -15.59
CA ALA A 301 -3.85 8.58 -16.34
C ALA A 301 -2.69 7.86 -15.61
N ILE A 302 -1.72 8.61 -15.08
CA ILE A 302 -0.58 8.05 -14.32
C ILE A 302 -1.07 7.35 -13.04
N SER A 303 -2.02 7.96 -12.33
CA SER A 303 -2.63 7.35 -11.14
C SER A 303 -3.38 6.07 -11.48
N GLU A 304 -3.94 5.98 -12.68
CA GLU A 304 -4.69 4.82 -13.15
C GLU A 304 -3.81 3.63 -13.50
N VAL A 305 -2.64 3.86 -14.11
CA VAL A 305 -1.72 2.78 -14.48
C VAL A 305 -0.95 2.24 -13.25
N SER A 306 -0.78 3.05 -12.20
CA SER A 306 -0.28 2.62 -10.87
C SER A 306 1.13 1.98 -10.89
N TRP A 307 2.06 2.51 -11.70
CA TRP A 307 3.44 2.00 -11.83
C TRP A 307 4.20 1.85 -10.51
N SER A 308 4.07 2.82 -9.59
CA SER A 308 4.75 2.71 -8.28
C SER A 308 4.30 1.46 -7.50
N GLN A 309 3.02 1.11 -7.62
CA GLN A 309 2.50 -0.10 -6.99
C GLN A 309 3.01 -1.35 -7.70
N PHE A 310 3.03 -1.35 -9.04
CA PHE A 310 3.56 -2.45 -9.83
C PHE A 310 5.04 -2.73 -9.50
N ARG A 311 5.87 -1.69 -9.44
CA ARG A 311 7.26 -1.78 -8.98
C ARG A 311 7.36 -2.38 -7.58
N THR A 312 6.59 -1.86 -6.63
CA THR A 312 6.58 -2.40 -5.25
C THR A 312 6.24 -3.89 -5.26
N MET A 313 5.30 -4.32 -6.13
CA MET A 313 4.94 -5.72 -6.28
C MET A 313 6.05 -6.59 -6.86
N LEU A 314 6.75 -6.10 -7.87
CA LEU A 314 7.92 -6.78 -8.43
C LEU A 314 9.02 -6.93 -7.37
N GLU A 315 9.38 -5.84 -6.68
CA GLU A 315 10.46 -5.83 -5.68
C GLU A 315 10.20 -6.84 -4.55
N TYR A 316 9.01 -6.83 -3.92
CA TYR A 316 8.77 -7.77 -2.82
C TYR A 316 8.65 -9.22 -3.30
N LYS A 317 8.07 -9.47 -4.49
CA LYS A 317 7.94 -10.84 -5.03
C LYS A 317 9.28 -11.38 -5.47
N ALA A 318 10.12 -10.55 -6.09
CA ALA A 318 11.46 -10.94 -6.47
C ALA A 318 12.29 -11.32 -5.24
N LYS A 319 12.20 -10.51 -4.17
CA LYS A 319 12.80 -10.85 -2.88
C LYS A 319 12.28 -12.17 -2.30
N TRP A 320 10.97 -12.44 -2.41
CA TRP A 320 10.38 -13.70 -1.95
C TRP A 320 10.94 -14.92 -2.68
N TYR A 321 11.17 -14.81 -3.99
CA TYR A 321 11.47 -15.95 -4.85
C TYR A 321 12.94 -16.02 -5.30
N GLY A 322 13.83 -15.22 -4.69
CA GLY A 322 15.26 -15.21 -5.02
C GLY A 322 15.59 -14.65 -6.41
N LYS A 323 14.79 -13.69 -6.87
CA LYS A 323 14.93 -13.01 -8.17
C LYS A 323 15.37 -11.56 -7.94
N GLN A 324 15.83 -10.90 -9.00
CA GLN A 324 16.34 -9.54 -8.93
C GLN A 324 15.52 -8.59 -9.80
N VAL A 325 15.24 -7.40 -9.27
CA VAL A 325 14.65 -6.28 -10.00
C VAL A 325 15.68 -5.17 -10.00
N VAL A 326 16.14 -4.79 -11.18
CA VAL A 326 17.16 -3.75 -11.37
C VAL A 326 16.49 -2.53 -11.94
N LEU A 327 16.66 -1.41 -11.23
CA LEU A 327 16.10 -0.14 -11.65
C LEU A 327 17.15 0.63 -12.41
N VAL A 328 16.87 0.83 -13.70
CA VAL A 328 17.73 1.59 -14.59
C VAL A 328 17.51 3.08 -14.36
N ALA A 329 18.61 3.84 -14.36
CA ALA A 329 18.60 5.27 -14.07
C ALA A 329 17.72 6.05 -15.05
N ARG A 330 17.04 7.08 -14.55
CA ARG A 330 16.09 7.93 -15.31
C ARG A 330 16.67 8.63 -16.53
N ASN A 331 17.97 8.92 -16.49
CA ASN A 331 18.68 9.60 -17.57
C ASN A 331 19.20 8.61 -18.63
N PHE A 332 19.03 7.30 -18.41
CA PHE A 332 19.37 6.29 -19.40
C PHE A 332 18.43 6.42 -20.60
N ALA A 333 19.01 6.62 -21.78
CA ALA A 333 18.27 6.96 -22.99
C ALA A 333 17.71 5.70 -23.68
N SER A 334 17.01 4.84 -22.93
CA SER A 334 16.55 3.51 -23.39
C SER A 334 15.83 3.53 -24.74
N SER A 335 14.94 4.51 -24.96
CA SER A 335 14.19 4.63 -26.21
C SER A 335 14.97 5.26 -27.36
N GLN A 336 16.03 6.03 -27.09
CA GLN A 336 16.85 6.70 -28.11
C GLN A 336 18.07 5.89 -28.53
N LEU A 337 18.48 4.89 -27.75
CA LEU A 337 19.60 4.01 -28.07
C LEU A 337 19.15 2.91 -29.02
N CYS A 338 19.91 2.66 -30.08
CA CYS A 338 19.75 1.47 -30.89
C CYS A 338 20.18 0.25 -30.07
N SER A 339 19.27 -0.70 -29.87
CA SER A 339 19.58 -1.94 -29.14
C SER A 339 20.53 -2.89 -29.87
N HIS A 340 20.75 -2.67 -31.17
CA HIS A 340 21.67 -3.44 -31.99
C HIS A 340 23.11 -2.89 -31.97
N CYS A 341 23.30 -1.60 -32.25
CA CYS A 341 24.65 -1.00 -32.38
C CYS A 341 25.00 0.06 -31.32
N GLY A 342 24.06 0.43 -30.43
CA GLY A 342 24.29 1.44 -29.38
C GLY A 342 24.21 2.90 -29.84
N HIS A 343 24.00 3.17 -31.14
CA HIS A 343 23.86 4.54 -31.64
C HIS A 343 22.70 5.28 -30.98
N LYS A 344 22.94 6.53 -30.53
CA LYS A 344 21.94 7.36 -29.86
C LYS A 344 21.25 8.33 -30.84
N HIS A 345 20.01 8.01 -31.22
CA HIS A 345 19.21 8.84 -32.10
C HIS A 345 18.37 9.86 -31.32
N LYS A 346 18.82 11.13 -31.30
CA LYS A 346 18.18 12.20 -30.50
C LYS A 346 16.75 12.54 -30.95
N ALA A 347 16.39 12.33 -32.22
CA ALA A 347 15.06 12.65 -32.74
C ALA A 347 13.94 11.80 -32.10
N VAL A 348 14.27 10.60 -31.58
CA VAL A 348 13.34 9.70 -30.87
C VAL A 348 12.87 10.26 -29.52
N LYS A 349 13.35 11.45 -29.12
CA LYS A 349 12.75 12.21 -28.01
C LYS A 349 11.30 12.59 -28.28
N ASP A 350 10.91 12.76 -29.55
CA ASP A 350 9.51 13.00 -29.89
C ASP A 350 8.67 11.77 -29.52
N LEU A 351 7.67 11.99 -28.66
CA LEU A 351 6.79 10.92 -28.19
C LEU A 351 5.88 10.37 -29.28
N ALA A 352 5.64 11.14 -30.35
CA ALA A 352 4.82 10.74 -31.49
C ALA A 352 5.53 9.70 -32.37
N LEU A 353 6.86 9.71 -32.40
CA LEU A 353 7.64 8.74 -33.16
C LEU A 353 7.55 7.35 -32.49
N ARG A 354 6.89 6.40 -33.16
CA ARG A 354 6.68 5.03 -32.66
C ARG A 354 7.56 4.00 -33.30
N GLU A 355 8.00 4.25 -34.52
CA GLU A 355 8.90 3.41 -35.29
C GLU A 355 10.01 4.30 -35.86
N TRP A 356 11.23 3.78 -35.89
CA TRP A 356 12.38 4.50 -36.43
C TRP A 356 13.45 3.55 -36.92
N THR A 357 14.15 3.94 -37.98
CA THR A 357 15.29 3.21 -38.53
C THR A 357 16.58 3.80 -37.96
N CYS A 358 17.50 2.94 -37.50
CA CYS A 358 18.77 3.40 -36.99
C CYS A 358 19.64 3.96 -38.13
N PRO A 359 20.12 5.22 -38.05
CA PRO A 359 20.95 5.79 -39.12
C PRO A 359 22.36 5.19 -39.19
N SER A 360 22.76 4.37 -38.21
CA SER A 360 24.10 3.77 -38.14
C SER A 360 24.15 2.30 -38.54
N CYS A 361 23.08 1.54 -38.35
CA CYS A 361 23.04 0.10 -38.67
C CYS A 361 21.76 -0.32 -39.42
N GLU A 362 20.92 0.65 -39.78
CA GLU A 362 19.69 0.47 -40.58
C GLU A 362 18.63 -0.46 -39.97
N CYS A 363 18.83 -0.91 -38.72
CA CYS A 363 17.84 -1.71 -38.01
C CYS A 363 16.56 -0.90 -37.75
N LEU A 364 15.41 -1.50 -38.07
CA LEU A 364 14.10 -0.93 -37.78
C LEU A 364 13.70 -1.24 -36.33
N HIS A 365 13.23 -0.22 -35.61
CA HIS A 365 12.86 -0.32 -34.21
C HIS A 365 11.43 0.13 -33.96
N GLN A 366 10.62 -0.74 -33.35
CA GLN A 366 9.48 -0.29 -32.56
C GLN A 366 9.99 0.28 -31.24
N ARG A 367 9.62 1.53 -30.93
CA ARG A 367 10.24 2.33 -29.87
C ARG A 367 10.17 1.69 -28.48
N ASP A 368 9.00 1.19 -28.08
CA ASP A 368 8.77 0.65 -26.74
C ASP A 368 9.47 -0.73 -26.56
N LEU A 369 9.48 -1.56 -27.62
CA LEU A 369 10.22 -2.82 -27.67
C LEU A 369 11.73 -2.56 -27.58
N ASN A 370 12.26 -1.64 -28.39
CA ASN A 370 13.68 -1.28 -28.35
C ASN A 370 14.07 -0.72 -26.97
N ALA A 371 13.23 0.12 -26.37
CA ALA A 371 13.44 0.61 -25.01
C ALA A 371 13.53 -0.54 -23.99
N SER A 372 12.61 -1.51 -24.06
CA SER A 372 12.61 -2.67 -23.17
C SER A 372 13.86 -3.54 -23.36
N ILE A 373 14.36 -3.75 -24.59
CA ILE A 373 15.60 -4.48 -24.85
C ILE A 373 16.80 -3.75 -24.22
N ASN A 374 16.88 -2.43 -24.37
CA ASN A 374 17.95 -1.63 -23.75
C ASN A 374 17.89 -1.66 -22.22
N LEU A 375 16.69 -1.65 -21.63
CA LEU A 375 16.52 -1.79 -20.18
C LEU A 375 17.00 -3.15 -19.66
N ARG A 376 16.76 -4.24 -20.42
CA ARG A 376 17.30 -5.57 -20.10
C ARG A 376 18.82 -5.56 -20.12
N ASN A 377 19.41 -5.06 -21.21
CA ASN A 377 20.85 -5.06 -21.42
C ASN A 377 21.56 -4.22 -20.36
N GLU A 378 21.02 -3.06 -20.01
CA GLU A 378 21.57 -2.21 -18.96
C GLU A 378 21.44 -2.84 -17.57
N ALA A 379 20.33 -3.52 -17.28
CA ALA A 379 20.17 -4.25 -16.03
C ALA A 379 21.18 -5.41 -15.89
N LEU A 380 21.46 -6.13 -16.98
CA LEU A 380 22.53 -7.14 -17.02
C LEU A 380 23.90 -6.51 -16.75
N ARG A 381 24.22 -5.41 -17.43
CA ARG A 381 25.49 -4.69 -17.25
C ARG A 381 25.71 -4.25 -15.80
N LEU A 382 24.68 -3.66 -15.18
CA LEU A 382 24.74 -3.20 -13.78
C LEU A 382 24.94 -4.34 -12.78
N THR A 383 24.44 -5.54 -13.10
CA THR A 383 24.54 -6.72 -12.24
C THR A 383 25.88 -7.45 -12.42
N ALA A 384 26.41 -7.47 -13.64
CA ALA A 384 27.75 -8.04 -13.93
C ALA A 384 28.86 -7.23 -13.24
N GLY A 385 28.74 -5.91 -13.16
CA GLY A 385 29.72 -5.03 -12.51
C GLY A 385 29.68 -5.02 -10.97
N THR A 386 28.76 -5.74 -10.33
CA THR A 386 28.68 -5.83 -8.86
C THR A 386 29.38 -7.06 -8.28
N VAL A 387 30.00 -7.88 -9.15
CA VAL A 387 30.82 -9.03 -8.78
C VAL A 387 32.29 -8.62 -8.93
N GLY A 388 32.80 -7.87 -7.96
CA GLY A 388 34.17 -7.34 -7.94
C GLY A 388 34.58 -6.96 -6.53
#